data_AF-A0A2C9ERW9-F1
#
_entry.id   AF-A0A2C9ERW9-F1
#
_cell.length_a   1.000
_cell.length_b   1.000
_cell.length_c   1.000
_cell.angle_alpha   90.00
_cell.angle_beta   90.00
_cell.angle_gamma   90.00
#
_symmetry.space_group_name_H-M   'P 1'
#
loop_
_entity.id
_entity.type
_entity.pdbx_description
1 polymer ?
#
loop_
_entity_poly.entity_id
_entity_poly.type
_entity_poly.pdbx_seq_one_letter_code
_entity_poly.pdbx_strand_id
1 'polypeptide(L)'
;MQQQPVAPTPPEQVFEHFYFSLQAAVAGLGLAIAPWQLVRDDLEGGLLCAPFGFVADGSAYYLLSPQAIDPDSASGKLLHWLRRQALA
;
A
#
# COMPACT_ATOMS: atom_id res chain seq x y z
N MET A 1 -21.80 -31.97 -2.58
CA MET A 1 -21.08 -30.93 -1.82
C MET A 1 -21.99 -30.45 -0.72
N GLN A 2 -21.65 -30.70 0.55
CA GLN A 2 -22.45 -30.23 1.68
C GLN A 2 -22.23 -28.72 1.82
N GLN A 3 -23.31 -27.94 1.78
CA GLN A 3 -23.25 -26.49 1.97
C GLN A 3 -23.13 -26.20 3.47
N GLN A 4 -21.95 -25.72 3.88
CA GLN A 4 -21.71 -25.19 5.21
C GLN A 4 -22.55 -23.91 5.38
N PRO A 5 -23.18 -23.64 6.55
CA PRO A 5 -23.90 -22.40 6.77
C PRO A 5 -22.94 -21.21 6.66
N VAL A 6 -23.23 -20.26 5.77
CA VAL A 6 -22.52 -18.98 5.72
C VAL A 6 -22.88 -18.22 7.00
N ALA A 7 -21.90 -18.04 7.89
CA ALA A 7 -22.04 -17.18 9.05
C ALA A 7 -22.46 -15.77 8.60
N PRO A 8 -23.27 -15.03 9.39
CA PRO A 8 -23.68 -13.69 9.02
C PRO A 8 -22.45 -12.82 8.76
N THR A 9 -22.46 -12.12 7.62
CA THR A 9 -21.38 -11.18 7.28
C THR A 9 -21.32 -10.11 8.36
N PRO A 10 -20.19 -9.95 9.07
CA PRO A 10 -20.03 -8.83 9.99
C PRO A 10 -20.21 -7.51 9.22
N PRO A 11 -20.71 -6.44 9.87
CA PRO A 11 -20.87 -5.16 9.21
C PRO A 11 -19.52 -4.69 8.66
N GLU A 12 -19.51 -4.29 7.39
CA GLU A 12 -18.33 -3.71 6.75
C GLU A 12 -17.95 -2.41 7.47
N GLN A 13 -16.69 -2.30 7.89
CA GLN A 13 -16.18 -1.10 8.53
C GLN A 13 -15.50 -0.21 7.50
N VAL A 14 -16.14 0.91 7.19
CA VAL A 14 -15.63 1.91 6.25
C VAL A 14 -14.86 2.97 7.02
N PHE A 15 -13.67 3.30 6.53
CA PHE A 15 -12.84 4.38 7.05
C PHE A 15 -12.58 5.41 5.95
N GLU A 16 -12.50 6.69 6.33
CA GLU A 16 -12.21 7.80 5.41
C GLU A 16 -10.82 7.71 4.77
N HIS A 17 -9.89 7.01 5.43
CA HIS A 17 -8.51 6.88 4.99
C HIS A 17 -8.02 5.44 5.13
N PHE A 18 -7.31 4.94 4.11
CA PHE A 18 -6.77 3.58 4.09
C PHE A 18 -5.85 3.29 5.29
N TYR A 19 -5.14 4.28 5.86
CA TYR A 19 -4.25 4.01 6.99
C TYR A 19 -5.00 3.53 8.24
N PHE A 20 -6.27 3.92 8.40
CA PHE A 20 -7.10 3.41 9.50
C PHE A 20 -7.48 1.95 9.29
N SER A 21 -7.77 1.53 8.05
CA SER A 21 -8.03 0.10 7.78
C SER A 21 -6.77 -0.74 7.97
N LEU A 22 -5.57 -0.21 7.67
CA LEU A 22 -4.30 -0.86 7.99
C LEU A 22 -4.08 -0.99 9.50
N GLN A 23 -4.31 0.07 10.27
CA GLN A 23 -4.22 0.02 11.74
C GLN A 23 -5.20 -0.97 12.35
N ALA A 24 -6.43 -1.06 11.81
CA ALA A 24 -7.41 -2.05 12.22
C ALA A 24 -6.94 -3.49 11.93
N ALA A 25 -6.32 -3.72 10.77
CA ALA A 25 -5.74 -5.02 10.43
C ALA A 25 -4.57 -5.38 11.37
N VAL A 26 -3.67 -4.44 11.65
CA VAL A 26 -2.57 -4.62 12.63
C VAL A 26 -3.12 -4.94 14.03
N ALA A 27 -4.23 -4.32 14.43
CA ALA A 27 -4.91 -4.59 15.70
C ALA A 27 -5.70 -5.92 15.73
N GLY A 28 -5.69 -6.69 14.63
CA GLY A 28 -6.39 -7.99 14.55
C GLY A 28 -7.89 -7.88 14.34
N LEU A 29 -8.40 -6.73 13.87
CA LEU A 29 -9.83 -6.53 13.65
C LEU A 29 -10.33 -7.10 12.31
N GLY A 30 -9.43 -7.53 11.41
CA GLY A 30 -9.82 -8.14 10.14
C GLY A 30 -8.74 -8.08 9.06
N LEU A 31 -9.18 -8.07 7.81
CA LEU A 31 -8.34 -7.97 6.61
C LEU A 31 -8.48 -6.58 5.99
N ALA A 32 -7.39 -6.07 5.39
CA ALA A 32 -7.39 -4.82 4.64
C ALA A 32 -6.70 -5.00 3.29
N ILE A 33 -7.14 -4.24 2.28
CA ILE A 33 -6.44 -4.11 1.00
C ILE A 33 -5.46 -2.95 1.12
N ALA A 34 -4.20 -3.21 0.77
CA ALA A 34 -3.11 -2.27 1.00
C ALA A 34 -2.20 -2.14 -0.23
N PRO A 35 -1.71 -0.93 -0.54
CA PRO A 35 -0.56 -0.76 -1.42
C PRO A 35 0.70 -1.34 -0.74
N TRP A 36 1.50 -2.11 -1.47
CA TRP A 36 2.75 -2.72 -0.97
C TRP A 36 3.64 -1.74 -0.19
N GLN A 37 3.81 -0.53 -0.75
CA GLN A 37 4.67 0.52 -0.19
C GLN A 37 4.29 0.96 1.23
N LEU A 38 3.06 0.69 1.67
CA LEU A 38 2.57 1.11 2.98
C LEU A 38 2.60 0.02 4.04
N VAL A 39 2.85 -1.23 3.63
CA VAL A 39 2.79 -2.39 4.54
C VAL A 39 4.03 -3.27 4.48
N ARG A 40 5.01 -2.98 3.62
CA ARG A 40 6.26 -3.75 3.51
C ARG A 40 6.94 -3.93 4.87
N ASP A 41 7.08 -2.85 5.64
CA ASP A 41 7.80 -2.89 6.91
C ASP A 41 7.02 -3.70 7.97
N ASP A 42 5.68 -3.60 8.00
CA ASP A 42 4.84 -4.40 8.89
C ASP A 42 4.83 -5.90 8.51
N LEU A 43 4.95 -6.20 7.22
CA LEU A 43 5.10 -7.58 6.72
C LEU A 43 6.48 -8.15 7.07
N GLU A 44 7.55 -7.38 6.87
CA GLU A 44 8.92 -7.76 7.25
C GLU A 44 9.05 -7.95 8.78
N GLY A 45 8.39 -7.09 9.56
CA GLY A 45 8.33 -7.19 11.01
C GLY A 45 7.40 -8.30 11.54
N GLY A 46 6.63 -8.95 10.67
CA GLY A 46 5.67 -10.00 11.04
C GLY A 46 4.44 -9.50 11.79
N LEU A 47 4.18 -8.19 11.81
CA LEU A 47 2.95 -7.59 12.33
C LEU A 47 1.76 -7.90 11.42
N LEU A 48 2.01 -7.94 10.12
CA LEU A 48 1.03 -8.33 9.11
C LEU A 48 1.50 -9.59 8.38
N CYS A 49 0.55 -10.26 7.73
CA CYS A 49 0.83 -11.25 6.70
C CYS A 49 0.01 -10.94 5.44
N ALA A 50 0.48 -11.38 4.28
CA ALA A 50 -0.21 -11.20 3.00
C ALA A 50 -0.77 -12.54 2.49
N PRO A 51 -1.93 -13.00 3.00
CA PRO A 51 -2.46 -14.33 2.70
C PRO A 51 -2.79 -14.53 1.22
N PHE A 52 -3.08 -13.45 0.50
CA PHE A 52 -3.38 -13.46 -0.94
C PHE A 52 -2.24 -12.89 -1.81
N GLY A 53 -1.10 -12.54 -1.19
CA GLY A 53 0.01 -11.87 -1.87
C GLY A 53 -0.35 -10.48 -2.40
N PHE A 54 0.48 -9.98 -3.32
CA PHE A 54 0.29 -8.70 -4.01
C PHE A 54 0.28 -8.90 -5.52
N VAL A 55 -0.52 -8.10 -6.20
CA VAL A 55 -0.58 -8.03 -7.66
C VAL A 55 -0.32 -6.60 -8.11
N ALA A 56 0.41 -6.44 -9.22
CA ALA A 56 0.60 -5.14 -9.82
C ALA A 56 -0.73 -4.65 -10.43
N ASP A 57 -1.17 -3.46 -10.04
CA ASP A 57 -2.43 -2.85 -10.49
C ASP A 57 -2.22 -1.80 -11.62
N GLY A 58 -0.97 -1.56 -12.01
CA GLY A 58 -0.59 -0.55 -12.99
C GLY A 58 -0.47 0.88 -12.44
N SER A 59 -0.64 1.07 -11.13
CA SER A 59 -0.44 2.36 -10.46
C SER A 59 1.05 2.73 -10.43
N ALA A 60 1.34 4.03 -10.49
CA ALA A 60 2.70 4.55 -10.42
C ALA A 60 2.75 5.91 -9.71
N TYR A 61 3.89 6.19 -9.07
CA TYR A 61 4.18 7.50 -8.46
C TYR A 61 4.89 8.40 -9.46
N TYR A 62 4.44 9.66 -9.55
CA TYR A 62 4.99 10.66 -10.47
C TYR A 62 5.46 11.90 -9.72
N LEU A 63 6.61 12.44 -10.14
CA LEU A 63 7.04 13.78 -9.76
C LEU A 63 6.53 14.77 -10.82
N LEU A 64 5.60 15.63 -10.42
CA LEU A 64 5.00 16.63 -11.31
C LEU A 64 5.68 17.99 -11.15
N SER A 65 5.97 18.65 -12.27
CA SER A 65 6.55 19.99 -12.34
C SER A 65 5.86 20.78 -13.45
N PRO A 66 5.56 22.08 -13.27
CA PRO A 66 5.00 22.91 -14.33
C PRO A 66 5.90 23.03 -15.58
N GLN A 67 7.20 22.83 -15.41
CA GLN A 67 8.21 22.94 -16.46
C GLN A 67 9.05 21.66 -16.50
N ALA A 68 9.67 21.39 -17.66
CA ALA A 68 10.60 20.30 -17.82
C ALA A 68 11.72 20.38 -16.76
N ILE A 69 12.00 19.26 -16.11
CA ILE A 69 13.01 19.20 -15.05
C ILE A 69 14.39 19.13 -15.71
N ASP A 70 15.19 20.19 -15.55
CA ASP A 70 16.61 20.19 -15.88
C ASP A 70 17.37 19.18 -14.98
N PRO A 71 18.10 18.20 -15.53
CA PRO A 71 18.88 17.23 -14.77
C PRO A 71 19.87 17.84 -13.77
N ASP A 72 20.45 19.01 -14.05
CA ASP A 72 21.46 19.64 -13.20
C ASP A 72 20.87 20.52 -12.09
N SER A 73 19.57 20.79 -12.17
CA SER A 73 18.82 21.54 -11.17
C SER A 73 18.63 20.78 -9.84
N ALA A 74 18.20 21.48 -8.79
CA ALA A 74 17.83 20.85 -7.53
C ALA A 74 16.70 19.82 -7.70
N SER A 75 15.70 20.12 -8.53
CA SER A 75 14.61 19.21 -8.86
C SER A 75 15.09 17.98 -9.65
N GLY A 76 16.08 18.15 -10.54
CA GLY A 76 16.71 17.05 -11.27
C GLY A 76 17.46 16.10 -10.34
N LYS A 77 18.23 16.66 -9.38
CA LYS A 77 18.90 15.89 -8.33
C LYS A 77 17.92 15.14 -7.43
N LEU A 78 16.80 15.78 -7.05
CA LEU A 78 15.73 15.13 -6.29
C LEU A 78 15.09 13.98 -7.07
N LEU A 79 14.74 14.19 -8.35
CA LEU A 79 14.17 13.15 -9.21
C LEU A 79 15.12 11.96 -9.34
N HIS A 80 16.41 12.22 -9.54
CA HIS A 80 17.43 11.17 -9.61
C HIS A 80 17.50 10.39 -8.29
N TRP A 81 17.51 11.09 -7.15
CA TRP A 81 17.50 10.46 -5.83
C TRP A 81 16.25 9.61 -5.62
N LEU A 82 15.05 10.13 -5.91
CA LEU A 82 13.77 9.41 -5.78
C LEU A 82 13.75 8.12 -6.61
N ARG A 83 14.23 8.17 -7.85
CA ARG A 83 14.33 6.98 -8.72
C ARG A 83 15.25 5.91 -8.12
N ARG A 84 16.35 6.30 -7.47
CA ARG A 84 17.23 5.34 -6.79
C ARG A 84 16.58 4.73 -5.56
N GLN A 85 15.80 5.51 -4.80
CA GLN A 85 15.08 4.99 -3.63
C GLN A 85 13.92 4.07 -4.03
N ALA A 86 13.24 4.34 -5.15
CA ALA A 86 12.11 3.52 -5.61
C ALA A 86 12.51 2.16 -6.20
N LEU A 87 13.78 1.99 -6.60
CA LEU A 87 14.34 0.73 -7.11
C LEU A 87 15.02 -0.11 -6.02
N ALA A 88 15.07 0.39 -4.78
CA ALA A 88 15.64 -0.27 -3.61
C ALA A 88 14.54 -0.92 -2.75
#